data_AF-A0A271LX68-F1
#
_entry.id   AF-A0A271LX68-F1
#
_cell.length_a   1.000
_cell.length_b   1.000
_cell.length_c   1.000
_cell.angle_alpha   90.00
_cell.angle_beta   90.00
_cell.angle_gamma   90.00
#
_symmetry.space_group_name_H-M   'P 1'
#
loop_
_entity.id
_entity.type
_entity.pdbx_description
1 polymer ?
#
loop_
_entity_poly.entity_id
_entity_poly.type
_entity_poly.pdbx_seq_one_letter_code
_entity_poly.pdbx_strand_id
1 'polypeptide(L)'
;MAHFPVSRALRGEIQRDINQIKRKKRGSIRVPIGYQLTHRRGYEVRKNYGYKYSDLQIIKNHKTQHKHDGYRRKKKSKGAYT
;
A
#
# COMPACT_ATOMS: atom_id res chain seq x y z
N MET A 1 -14.98 -10.74 -9.07
CA MET A 1 -14.18 -9.57 -8.63
C MET A 1 -14.06 -8.61 -9.80
N ALA A 2 -14.59 -7.39 -9.72
CA ALA A 2 -14.49 -6.42 -10.81
C ALA A 2 -13.05 -5.91 -10.92
N HIS A 3 -12.38 -6.25 -12.03
CA HIS A 3 -11.05 -5.76 -12.32
C HIS A 3 -11.16 -4.33 -12.84
N PHE A 4 -11.16 -3.34 -11.94
CA PHE A 4 -11.15 -1.94 -12.38
C PHE A 4 -9.83 -1.68 -13.10
N PRO A 5 -9.85 -1.34 -14.40
CA PRO A 5 -8.63 -1.07 -15.15
C PRO A 5 -7.95 0.15 -14.53
N VAL A 6 -6.68 -0.03 -14.15
CA VAL A 6 -5.82 1.06 -13.69
C VAL A 6 -5.85 2.20 -14.72
N SER A 7 -6.08 3.44 -14.27
CA SER A 7 -6.23 4.60 -15.16
C SER A 7 -5.01 4.81 -16.05
N ARG A 8 -5.20 5.35 -17.27
CA ARG A 8 -4.10 5.67 -18.20
C ARG A 8 -3.07 6.60 -17.57
N ALA A 9 -3.51 7.60 -16.81
CA ALA A 9 -2.63 8.52 -16.08
C ALA A 9 -1.73 7.77 -15.08
N LEU A 10 -2.30 6.84 -14.30
CA LEU A 10 -1.55 6.05 -13.33
C LEU A 10 -0.48 5.19 -14.02
N ARG A 11 -0.84 4.54 -15.15
CA ARG A 11 0.12 3.78 -15.95
C ARG A 11 1.25 4.67 -16.48
N GLY A 12 0.92 5.87 -16.94
CA GLY A 12 1.89 6.84 -17.46
C GLY A 12 2.90 7.32 -16.40
N GLU A 13 2.45 7.57 -15.17
CA GLU A 13 3.33 7.94 -14.06
C GLU A 13 4.30 6.80 -13.70
N ILE A 14 3.78 5.58 -13.57
CA ILE A 14 4.61 4.39 -13.27
C ILE A 14 5.63 4.18 -14.39
N GLN A 15 5.21 4.25 -15.66
CA GLN A 15 6.10 4.06 -16.79
C GLN A 15 7.19 5.14 -16.85
N ARG A 16 6.86 6.39 -16.52
CA ARG A 16 7.83 7.49 -16.45
C ARG A 16 8.92 7.19 -15.43
N ASP A 17 8.55 6.73 -14.24
CA ASP A 17 9.52 6.40 -13.20
C ASP A 17 10.35 5.15 -13.56
N ILE A 18 9.75 4.13 -14.18
CA ILE A 18 10.50 2.98 -14.75
C ILE A 18 11.56 3.47 -15.74
N ASN A 19 11.20 4.39 -16.64
CA ASN A 19 12.14 4.95 -17.60
C ASN A 19 13.26 5.75 -16.91
N GLN A 20 12.97 6.45 -15.81
CA GLN A 20 13.99 7.17 -15.04
C GLN A 20 14.94 6.23 -14.28
N ILE A 21 14.44 5.10 -13.77
CA ILE A 21 15.28 4.04 -13.17
C ILE A 21 16.20 3.42 -14.22
N LYS A 22 15.66 3.10 -15.40
CA LYS A 22 16.48 2.61 -16.53
C LYS A 22 17.58 3.61 -16.92
N ARG A 23 17.29 4.91 -16.82
CA ARG A 23 18.25 6.01 -17.04
C ARG A 23 19.16 6.28 -15.83
N LYS A 24 19.09 5.48 -14.76
CA LYS A 24 19.82 5.65 -13.49
C LYS A 24 19.62 7.01 -12.81
N LYS A 25 18.53 7.71 -13.13
CA LYS A 25 18.19 9.02 -12.53
C LYS A 25 17.43 8.89 -11.21
N ARG A 26 16.86 7.70 -10.93
CA ARG A 26 16.13 7.39 -9.70
C ARG A 26 16.40 5.95 -9.27
N GLY A 27 16.33 5.70 -7.96
CA GLY A 27 16.47 4.35 -7.39
C GLY A 27 15.15 3.60 -7.16
N SER A 28 14.00 4.28 -7.25
CA SER A 28 12.70 3.69 -6.92
C SER A 28 11.54 4.31 -7.71
N ILE A 29 10.45 3.56 -7.85
CA ILE A 29 9.19 4.04 -8.40
C ILE A 29 8.46 4.81 -7.29
N ARG A 30 8.00 6.04 -7.57
CA ARG A 30 7.21 6.79 -6.60
C ARG A 30 5.81 6.19 -6.48
N VAL A 31 5.24 6.26 -5.28
CA VAL A 31 3.80 6.06 -5.09
C VAL A 31 3.03 7.15 -5.86
N PRO A 32 2.18 6.78 -6.84
CA PRO A 32 1.48 7.77 -7.66
C PRO A 32 0.47 8.60 -6.87
N ILE A 33 0.14 9.78 -7.40
CA ILE A 33 -0.74 10.73 -6.69
C ILE A 33 -2.13 10.13 -6.46
N GLY A 34 -2.67 10.26 -5.23
CA GLY A 34 -3.96 9.68 -4.87
C GLY A 34 -3.94 8.20 -4.48
N TYR A 35 -2.78 7.55 -4.54
CA TYR A 35 -2.56 6.17 -4.12
C TYR A 35 -1.63 6.08 -2.91
N GLN A 36 -1.66 4.93 -2.23
CA GLN A 36 -0.72 4.59 -1.18
C GLN A 36 -0.44 3.09 -1.14
N LEU A 37 0.78 2.75 -0.71
CA LEU A 37 1.16 1.37 -0.44
C LEU A 37 0.57 0.93 0.90
N THR A 38 -0.37 -0.02 0.83
CA THR A 38 -1.08 -0.52 2.00
C THR A 38 -0.68 -1.97 2.24
N HIS A 39 -0.23 -2.29 3.45
CA HIS A 39 0.05 -3.67 3.84
C HIS A 39 -1.23 -4.50 3.84
N ARG A 40 -1.17 -5.72 3.28
CA ARG A 40 -2.26 -6.69 3.35
C ARG A 40 -2.57 -7.03 4.80
N ARG A 41 -3.85 -7.33 5.10
CA ARG A 41 -4.26 -7.83 6.42
C ARG A 41 -3.43 -9.06 6.79
N GLY A 42 -2.90 -9.09 8.01
CA GLY A 42 -2.03 -10.18 8.47
C GLY A 42 -0.54 -9.98 8.17
N TYR A 43 -0.18 -9.13 7.20
CA TYR A 43 1.19 -8.80 6.82
C TYR A 43 1.59 -7.39 7.27
N GLU A 44 1.16 -7.01 8.46
CA GLU A 44 1.37 -5.66 8.99
C GLU A 44 2.84 -5.42 9.35
N VAL A 45 3.27 -4.16 9.26
CA VAL A 45 4.59 -3.71 9.75
C VAL A 45 4.82 -4.11 11.21
N ARG A 46 3.75 -4.10 12.03
CA ARG A 46 3.79 -4.54 13.45
C ARG A 46 4.22 -5.99 13.64
N LYS A 47 4.15 -6.81 12.60
CA LYS A 47 4.54 -8.22 12.57
C LYS A 47 5.86 -8.43 11.79
N ASN A 48 6.64 -7.37 11.57
CA ASN A 48 7.91 -7.37 10.81
C ASN A 48 7.79 -7.77 9.33
N TYR A 49 6.62 -7.61 8.71
CA TYR A 49 6.50 -7.74 7.26
C TYR A 49 6.84 -6.43 6.56
N GLY A 50 7.65 -6.52 5.49
CA GLY A 50 8.04 -5.38 4.68
C GLY A 50 7.05 -5.06 3.54
N TYR A 51 7.35 -3.99 2.79
CA TYR A 51 6.51 -3.48 1.69
C TYR A 51 6.30 -4.45 0.51
N LYS A 52 7.05 -5.56 0.46
CA LYS A 52 6.79 -6.73 -0.40
C LYS A 52 5.33 -7.22 -0.32
N TYR A 53 4.72 -7.10 0.86
CA TYR A 53 3.36 -7.55 1.13
C TYR A 53 2.35 -6.39 1.12
N SER A 54 2.71 -5.28 0.46
CA SER A 54 1.84 -4.13 0.27
C SER A 54 1.30 -4.09 -1.14
N ASP A 55 0.02 -3.69 -1.26
CA ASP A 55 -0.62 -3.42 -2.54
C ASP A 55 -0.84 -1.91 -2.71
N LEU A 56 -0.80 -1.44 -3.95
CA LEU A 56 -1.13 -0.07 -4.28
C LEU A 56 -2.65 0.11 -4.22
N GLN A 57 -3.13 0.91 -3.27
CA GLN A 57 -4.55 1.17 -3.07
C GLN A 57 -4.87 2.66 -3.22
N ILE A 58 -6.08 2.97 -3.69
CA ILE A 58 -6.60 4.35 -3.70
C ILE A 58 -6.79 4.79 -2.24
N ILE A 59 -6.29 5.99 -1.91
CA ILE A 59 -6.34 6.55 -0.55
C ILE A 59 -7.78 6.54 0.01
N LYS A 60 -8.77 6.86 -0.84
CA LYS A 60 -10.19 6.83 -0.48
C LYS A 60 -10.62 5.46 0.01
N ASN A 61 -10.29 4.39 -0.71
CA ASN A 61 -10.68 3.02 -0.34
C ASN A 61 -10.05 2.58 0.98
N HIS A 62 -8.77 2.89 1.18
CA HIS A 62 -8.12 2.61 2.45
C HIS A 62 -8.73 3.43 3.61
N LYS A 63 -9.02 4.72 3.41
CA LYS A 63 -9.72 5.52 4.44
C LYS A 63 -11.09 4.92 4.77
N THR A 64 -11.83 4.46 3.75
CA THR A 64 -13.07 3.72 3.94
C THR A 64 -12.86 2.43 4.73
N GLN A 65 -11.81 1.65 4.45
CA GLN A 65 -11.45 0.47 5.23
C GLN A 65 -11.21 0.81 6.70
N HIS A 66 -10.43 1.85 7.02
CA HIS A 66 -10.21 2.28 8.41
C HIS A 66 -11.50 2.72 9.12
N LYS A 67 -12.40 3.39 8.39
CA LYS A 67 -13.72 3.77 8.92
C LYS A 67 -14.54 2.55 9.31
N HIS A 68 -14.61 1.53 8.45
CA HIS A 68 -15.36 0.30 8.73
C HIS A 68 -14.68 -0.60 9.77
N ASP A 69 -13.34 -0.64 9.78
CA ASP A 69 -12.55 -1.38 10.78
C ASP A 69 -12.49 -0.64 12.14
N GLY A 70 -13.17 0.51 12.26
CA GLY A 70 -13.40 1.23 13.51
C GLY A 70 -12.16 1.91 14.08
N TYR A 71 -11.16 2.24 13.26
CA TYR A 71 -9.85 2.79 13.69
C TYR A 71 -9.17 2.00 14.82
N ARG A 72 -9.60 0.75 15.06
CA ARG A 72 -9.31 0.05 16.30
C ARG A 72 -7.84 -0.31 16.37
N ARG A 73 -7.10 0.35 17.27
CA ARG A 73 -5.96 -0.27 17.95
C ARG A 73 -6.52 -1.50 18.69
N LYS A 74 -6.47 -2.69 18.08
CA LYS A 74 -6.64 -3.93 18.85
C LYS A 74 -5.63 -3.86 19.99
N LYS A 75 -6.14 -3.77 21.24
CA LYS A 75 -5.31 -3.88 22.44
C LYS A 75 -4.47 -5.15 22.28
N LYS A 76 -3.15 -5.08 22.55
CA LYS A 76 -2.36 -6.30 22.73
C LYS A 76 -3.09 -7.13 23.79
N SER A 77 -3.50 -8.35 23.48
CA SER A 77 -3.86 -9.30 24.53
C SER A 77 -2.63 -9.45 25.42
N LYS A 78 -2.72 -9.00 26.67
CA LYS A 78 -1.77 -9.40 27.72
C LYS A 78 -2.06 -10.88 27.98
N GLY A 79 -1.23 -11.77 27.48
CA GLY A 79 -1.39 -13.21 27.75
C GLY A 79 -0.68 -14.08 26.74
N ALA A 80 0.65 -14.20 26.89
CA ALA A 80 1.44 -15.33 26.41
C ALA A 80 2.87 -15.23 26.98
N TYR A 81 3.00 -15.12 28.31
CA TYR A 81 4.20 -15.48 29.08
C TYR A 81 3.75 -15.69 30.52
N THR A 82 3.30 -16.91 30.80
CA THR A 82 3.33 -17.58 32.12
C THR A 82 3.81 -18.99 31.83
#